data_AF-A0A950LNS0-F1
#
_entry.id   AF-A0A950LNS0-F1
#
_cell.length_a   1.000
_cell.length_b   1.000
_cell.length_c   1.000
_cell.angle_alpha   90.00
_cell.angle_beta   90.00
_cell.angle_gamma   90.00
#
_symmetry.space_group_name_H-M   'P 1'
#
loop_
_entity.id
_entity.type
_entity.pdbx_description
1 polymer ?
#
loop_
_entity_poly.entity_id
_entity_poly.type
_entity_poly.pdbx_seq_one_letter_code
_entity_poly.pdbx_strand_id
1 'polypeptide(L)'
;MEETAKAFVACSDCAYWQRWRDQDGTCHRRAPVASAHGEEVAHWPQTRASQGCGDGARKTADRVGAICGECVFWRRPAHGFSPIDRRDMPATWWTHAGHCGRHAPMPASEPGLRAFWPATSSDDGCGEGATRPAPSAEN
;
A
#
# COMPACT_ATOMS: atom_id res chain seq x y z
N MET A 1 1.53 -3.97 -37.63
CA MET A 1 1.59 -3.50 -36.24
C MET A 1 1.64 -4.74 -35.39
N GLU A 2 2.83 -5.13 -34.94
CA GLU A 2 3.01 -6.28 -34.05
C GLU A 2 2.63 -5.83 -32.64
N GLU A 3 1.48 -6.29 -32.17
CA GLU A 3 1.06 -6.14 -30.79
C GLU A 3 1.94 -7.08 -29.96
N THR A 4 3.00 -6.55 -29.37
CA THR A 4 3.89 -7.31 -28.49
C THR A 4 3.06 -7.85 -27.33
N ALA A 5 2.68 -9.12 -27.41
CA ALA A 5 1.92 -9.79 -26.36
C ALA A 5 2.66 -9.59 -25.02
N LYS A 6 2.08 -8.81 -24.13
CA LYS A 6 2.65 -8.54 -22.82
C LYS A 6 2.77 -9.88 -22.09
N ALA A 7 4.01 -10.34 -21.90
CA ALA A 7 4.27 -11.63 -21.27
C ALA A 7 3.56 -11.68 -19.91
N PHE A 8 2.76 -12.72 -19.70
CA PHE A 8 2.06 -12.96 -18.44
C PHE A 8 3.09 -13.05 -17.30
N VAL A 9 2.93 -12.19 -16.28
CA VAL A 9 3.81 -12.15 -15.10
C VAL A 9 3.09 -12.87 -13.96
N ALA A 10 3.65 -13.98 -13.51
CA ALA A 10 3.17 -14.65 -12.30
C ALA A 10 3.41 -13.76 -11.07
N CYS A 11 2.59 -13.89 -10.04
CA CYS A 11 2.76 -13.16 -8.78
C CYS A 11 4.14 -13.40 -8.17
N SER A 12 4.68 -14.63 -8.25
CA SER A 12 6.05 -14.94 -7.81
C SER A 12 7.11 -14.03 -8.42
N ASP A 13 6.88 -13.59 -9.66
CA ASP A 13 7.81 -12.80 -10.46
C ASP A 13 7.44 -11.32 -10.47
N CYS A 14 6.33 -10.95 -9.82
CA CYS A 14 5.81 -9.58 -9.83
C CYS A 14 6.49 -8.72 -8.77
N ALA A 15 6.96 -7.53 -9.14
CA ALA A 15 7.63 -6.58 -8.25
C ALA A 15 6.73 -6.10 -7.09
N TYR A 16 5.41 -6.21 -7.26
CA TYR A 16 4.41 -5.79 -6.28
C TYR A 16 3.97 -6.91 -5.33
N TRP A 17 4.44 -8.14 -5.50
CA TRP A 17 3.98 -9.27 -4.71
C TRP A 17 4.94 -9.58 -3.56
N GLN A 18 4.42 -9.51 -2.34
CA GLN A 18 5.16 -9.81 -1.13
C GLN A 18 4.80 -11.22 -0.66
N ARG A 19 5.80 -12.10 -0.64
CA ARG A 19 5.66 -13.47 -0.17
C ARG A 19 5.62 -13.51 1.35
N TRP A 20 4.67 -14.24 1.94
CA TRP A 20 4.65 -14.52 3.39
C TRP A 20 4.62 -16.04 3.70
N ARG A 21 4.23 -16.88 2.74
CA ARG A 21 4.39 -18.36 2.76
C ARG A 21 4.89 -18.87 1.42
N ASP A 22 5.04 -20.18 1.27
CA ASP A 22 5.64 -20.75 0.04
C ASP A 22 4.87 -20.39 -1.23
N GLN A 23 3.56 -20.58 -1.20
CA GLN A 23 2.69 -20.31 -2.34
C GLN A 23 1.79 -19.09 -2.14
N ASP A 24 1.82 -18.44 -0.96
CA ASP A 24 0.90 -17.36 -0.61
C ASP A 24 1.64 -16.03 -0.36
N GLY A 25 1.03 -14.96 -0.84
CA GLY A 25 1.53 -13.61 -0.74
C GLY A 25 0.41 -12.59 -0.77
N THR A 26 0.81 -11.32 -0.72
CA THR A 26 -0.10 -10.17 -0.84
C THR A 26 0.32 -9.32 -2.04
N CYS A 27 -0.67 -8.78 -2.74
CA CYS A 27 -0.45 -7.88 -3.87
C CYS A 27 -0.47 -6.42 -3.39
N HIS A 28 0.70 -5.79 -3.38
CA HIS A 28 0.92 -4.41 -2.96
C HIS A 28 0.87 -3.41 -4.13
N ARG A 29 0.26 -3.80 -5.25
CA ARG A 29 0.30 -2.99 -6.48
C ARG A 29 -0.41 -1.64 -6.31
N ARG A 30 -1.56 -1.62 -5.63
CA ARG A 30 -2.45 -0.46 -5.52
C ARG A 30 -2.53 0.00 -4.08
N ALA A 31 -2.40 1.29 -3.83
CA ALA A 31 -2.64 1.83 -2.50
C ALA A 31 -4.07 1.49 -2.04
N PRO A 32 -4.29 1.30 -0.72
CA PRO A 32 -5.62 1.02 -0.22
C PRO A 32 -6.54 2.22 -0.49
N VAL A 33 -7.82 1.91 -0.76
CA VAL A 33 -8.87 2.91 -0.95
C VAL A 33 -9.45 3.28 0.41
N ALA A 34 -9.97 4.50 0.54
CA ALA A 34 -10.70 4.90 1.73
C ALA A 34 -11.87 3.93 2.02
N SER A 35 -12.13 3.67 3.30
CA SER A 35 -13.21 2.80 3.75
C SER A 35 -14.32 3.59 4.45
N ALA A 36 -15.43 2.91 4.74
CA ALA A 36 -16.55 3.49 5.48
C ALA A 36 -16.34 3.47 7.01
N HIS A 37 -15.29 2.80 7.49
CA HIS A 37 -15.04 2.55 8.91
C HIS A 37 -13.77 3.25 9.38
N GLY A 38 -13.86 3.96 10.51
CA GLY A 38 -12.70 4.62 11.12
C GLY A 38 -11.69 3.59 11.63
N GLU A 39 -10.39 3.89 11.45
CA GLU A 39 -9.26 3.13 12.01
C GLU A 39 -9.21 1.64 11.59
N GLU A 40 -9.78 1.31 10.44
CA GLU A 40 -9.69 -0.03 9.84
C GLU A 40 -8.28 -0.32 9.30
N VAL A 41 -7.81 -1.58 9.41
CA VAL A 41 -6.53 -1.99 8.82
C VAL A 41 -6.66 -2.12 7.29
N ALA A 42 -5.67 -1.64 6.55
CA ALA A 42 -5.59 -1.86 5.12
C ALA A 42 -5.32 -3.33 4.82
N HIS A 43 -6.25 -4.00 4.15
CA HIS A 43 -6.08 -5.38 3.73
C HIS A 43 -5.64 -5.47 2.27
N TRP A 44 -4.41 -5.94 2.07
CA TRP A 44 -3.87 -6.22 0.75
C TRP A 44 -4.48 -7.52 0.18
N PRO A 45 -4.85 -7.56 -1.12
CA PRO A 45 -5.38 -8.78 -1.73
C PRO A 45 -4.39 -9.94 -1.59
N GLN A 46 -4.86 -11.05 -1.03
CA GLN A 46 -4.08 -12.29 -0.94
C GLN A 46 -4.13 -13.02 -2.27
N THR A 47 -2.96 -13.40 -2.79
CA THR A 47 -2.84 -14.12 -4.05
C THR A 47 -1.82 -15.25 -3.94
N ARG A 48 -1.98 -16.26 -4.80
CA ARG A 48 -1.02 -17.35 -4.93
C ARG A 48 0.12 -16.99 -5.86
N ALA A 49 1.28 -17.57 -5.63
CA ALA A 49 2.49 -17.39 -6.43
C ALA A 49 2.25 -17.63 -7.93
N SER A 50 1.44 -18.64 -8.28
CA SER A 50 1.12 -19.01 -9.67
C SER A 50 0.06 -18.15 -10.34
N GLN A 51 -0.61 -17.24 -9.62
CA GLN A 51 -1.63 -16.37 -10.20
C GLN A 51 -1.01 -15.25 -11.04
N GLY A 52 -1.77 -14.70 -11.99
CA GLY A 52 -1.32 -13.62 -12.86
C GLY A 52 -1.39 -12.25 -12.21
N CYS A 53 -0.36 -11.42 -12.43
CA CYS A 53 -0.29 -10.05 -11.93
C CYS A 53 -0.99 -9.02 -12.85
N GLY A 54 -1.66 -9.45 -13.93
CA GLY A 54 -2.31 -8.54 -14.90
C GLY A 54 -1.31 -7.53 -15.48
N ASP A 55 -1.44 -6.25 -15.12
CA ASP A 55 -0.45 -5.21 -15.46
C ASP A 55 0.75 -5.11 -14.49
N GLY A 56 1.07 -6.19 -13.79
CA GLY A 56 2.25 -6.28 -12.96
C GLY A 56 3.54 -6.00 -13.72
N ALA A 57 4.54 -5.50 -12.99
CA ALA A 57 5.91 -5.39 -13.47
C ALA A 57 6.71 -6.61 -13.00
N ARG A 58 7.61 -7.13 -13.85
CA ARG A 58 8.58 -8.13 -13.40
C ARG A 58 9.50 -7.53 -12.34
N LYS A 59 9.93 -8.34 -11.37
CA LYS A 59 10.99 -7.95 -10.43
C LYS A 59 12.24 -7.54 -11.20
N THR A 60 12.72 -6.34 -10.95
CA THR A 60 14.01 -5.81 -11.42
C THR A 60 14.92 -5.56 -10.22
N ALA A 61 16.18 -5.16 -10.47
CA ALA A 61 17.09 -4.76 -9.39
C ALA A 61 16.59 -3.50 -8.65
N ASP A 62 15.87 -2.63 -9.36
CA ASP A 62 15.27 -1.42 -8.79
C ASP A 62 13.96 -1.75 -8.06
N ARG A 63 13.79 -1.18 -6.86
CA ARG A 63 12.52 -1.27 -6.13
C ARG A 63 11.43 -0.52 -6.91
N VAL A 64 10.30 -1.17 -7.14
CA VAL A 64 9.12 -0.52 -7.71
C VAL A 64 8.20 -0.04 -6.58
N GLY A 65 7.89 1.26 -6.57
CA GLY A 65 7.06 1.89 -5.54
C GLY A 65 7.86 2.36 -4.32
N ALA A 66 7.19 2.52 -3.18
CA ALA A 66 7.81 2.99 -1.94
C ALA A 66 7.36 2.18 -0.74
N ILE A 67 8.21 2.12 0.29
CA ILE A 67 7.81 1.70 1.64
C ILE A 67 6.94 2.81 2.23
N CYS A 68 5.85 2.45 2.91
CA CYS A 68 4.90 3.37 3.50
C CYS A 68 5.58 4.42 4.38
N GLY A 69 6.47 4.03 5.28
CA GLY A 69 7.22 4.96 6.14
C GLY A 69 8.06 6.01 5.40
N GLU A 70 8.46 5.73 4.17
CA GLU A 70 9.26 6.61 3.30
C GLU A 70 8.41 7.36 2.26
N CYS A 71 7.13 7.02 2.17
CA CYS A 71 6.23 7.48 1.14
C CYS A 71 5.72 8.91 1.42
N VAL A 72 5.68 9.76 0.38
CA VAL A 72 5.14 11.13 0.48
C VAL A 72 3.65 11.16 0.85
N PHE A 73 2.91 10.11 0.49
CA PHE A 73 1.46 10.00 0.74
C PHE A 73 1.13 9.44 2.11
N TRP A 74 2.11 8.87 2.82
CA TRP A 74 1.88 8.24 4.10
C TRP A 74 2.09 9.22 5.25
N ARG A 75 1.17 9.21 6.20
CA ARG A 75 1.22 10.08 7.38
C ARG A 75 0.97 9.28 8.65
N ARG A 76 1.92 9.34 9.57
CA ARG A 76 1.78 8.82 10.94
C ARG A 76 1.22 9.89 11.85
N PRO A 77 0.15 9.62 12.61
CA PRO A 77 -0.29 10.50 13.70
C PRO A 77 0.81 10.65 14.77
N ALA A 78 0.97 11.83 15.36
CA ALA A 78 2.04 12.11 16.33
C ALA A 78 2.04 11.15 17.54
N HIS A 79 0.84 10.71 17.97
CA HIS A 79 0.66 9.80 19.10
C HIS A 79 0.40 8.34 18.66
N GLY A 80 0.55 8.03 17.37
CA GLY A 80 0.11 6.75 16.80
C GLY A 80 -1.41 6.61 16.78
N PHE A 81 -1.89 5.39 16.49
CA PHE A 81 -3.32 5.07 16.56
C PHE A 81 -3.69 4.48 17.91
N SER A 82 -4.94 4.72 18.31
CA SER A 82 -5.54 4.12 19.51
C SER A 82 -6.89 3.52 19.15
N PRO A 83 -6.91 2.47 18.29
CA PRO A 83 -8.16 1.95 17.78
C PRO A 83 -8.99 1.35 18.91
N ILE A 84 -10.30 1.60 18.82
CA ILE A 84 -11.29 1.05 19.76
C ILE A 84 -11.32 -0.48 19.65
N ASP A 85 -11.14 -1.00 18.43
CA ASP A 85 -11.06 -2.42 18.13
C ASP A 85 -9.63 -2.81 17.71
N ARG A 86 -9.01 -3.72 18.47
CA ARG A 86 -7.64 -4.19 18.25
C ARG A 86 -7.58 -5.60 17.65
N ARG A 87 -8.72 -6.15 17.21
CA ARG A 87 -8.79 -7.56 16.77
C ARG A 87 -7.94 -7.83 15.53
N ASP A 88 -7.73 -6.84 14.67
CA ASP A 88 -7.03 -7.06 13.40
C ASP A 88 -5.50 -7.11 13.57
N MET A 89 -4.94 -6.37 14.54
CA MET A 89 -3.48 -6.20 14.68
C MET A 89 -3.05 -5.96 16.14
N PRO A 90 -1.85 -6.45 16.54
CA PRO A 90 -1.33 -6.26 17.90
C PRO A 90 -0.99 -4.80 18.20
N ALA A 91 -0.93 -4.42 19.48
CA ALA A 91 -0.67 -3.04 19.90
C ALA A 91 0.66 -2.47 19.35
N THR A 92 1.69 -3.30 19.23
CA THR A 92 2.98 -2.93 18.65
C THR A 92 2.89 -2.61 17.15
N TRP A 93 1.91 -3.15 16.44
CA TRP A 93 1.71 -2.80 15.04
C TRP A 93 1.15 -1.37 14.92
N TRP A 94 0.18 -1.03 15.77
CA TRP A 94 -0.46 0.29 15.79
C TRP A 94 0.48 1.44 16.15
N THR A 95 1.59 1.17 16.85
CA THR A 95 2.61 2.19 17.11
C THR A 95 3.37 2.59 15.85
N HIS A 96 3.47 1.70 14.85
CA HIS A 96 4.15 1.95 13.58
C HIS A 96 3.19 2.29 12.43
N ALA A 97 1.88 2.25 12.69
CA ALA A 97 0.89 2.47 11.66
C ALA A 97 0.68 3.96 11.33
N GLY A 98 0.27 4.21 10.09
CA GLY A 98 -0.13 5.52 9.57
C GLY A 98 -1.21 5.38 8.49
N HIS A 99 -1.69 6.50 7.99
CA HIS A 99 -2.69 6.54 6.91
C HIS A 99 -2.03 6.70 5.54
N CYS A 100 -2.56 6.01 4.54
CA CYS A 100 -2.22 6.28 3.15
C CYS A 100 -3.20 7.30 2.56
N GLY A 101 -2.73 8.51 2.26
CA GLY A 101 -3.55 9.57 1.63
C GLY A 101 -3.51 9.59 0.10
N ARG A 102 -3.00 8.53 -0.56
CA ARG A 102 -2.80 8.52 -2.02
C ARG A 102 -4.11 8.72 -2.80
N HIS A 103 -5.20 8.13 -2.31
CA HIS A 103 -6.51 8.17 -2.96
C HIS A 103 -7.51 9.07 -2.19
N ALA A 104 -7.01 10.21 -1.66
CA ALA A 104 -7.80 11.27 -1.04
C ALA A 104 -9.14 11.53 -1.74
N PRO A 105 -10.32 11.47 -1.08
CA PRO A 105 -11.54 11.90 -1.74
C PRO A 105 -11.41 13.39 -2.01
N MET A 106 -11.95 13.81 -3.14
CA MET A 106 -11.97 15.21 -3.50
C MET A 106 -13.01 15.94 -2.64
N PRO A 107 -12.76 17.20 -2.25
CA PRO A 107 -13.77 18.03 -1.61
C PRO A 107 -15.03 18.12 -2.49
N ALA A 108 -16.20 17.98 -1.87
CA ALA A 108 -17.51 18.13 -2.51
C ALA A 108 -18.32 19.23 -1.81
N SER A 109 -19.23 19.88 -2.53
CA SER A 109 -20.07 20.96 -2.00
C SER A 109 -21.15 20.47 -1.03
N GLU A 110 -21.64 19.25 -1.24
CA GLU A 110 -22.64 18.62 -0.38
C GLU A 110 -21.98 17.60 0.56
N PRO A 111 -22.41 17.53 1.84
CA PRO A 111 -21.94 16.51 2.76
C PRO A 111 -22.29 15.09 2.26
N GLY A 112 -21.26 14.31 1.90
CA GLY A 112 -21.39 12.91 1.54
C GLY A 112 -21.22 11.95 2.72
N LEU A 113 -21.14 10.66 2.41
CA LEU A 113 -20.75 9.64 3.39
C LEU A 113 -19.33 9.93 3.91
N ARG A 114 -19.11 9.66 5.20
CA ARG A 114 -17.77 9.74 5.78
C ARG A 114 -16.89 8.65 5.17
N ALA A 115 -15.71 9.05 4.72
CA ALA A 115 -14.66 8.15 4.26
C ALA A 115 -13.47 8.27 5.21
N PHE A 116 -12.88 7.13 5.55
CA PHE A 116 -11.77 7.03 6.48
C PHE A 116 -10.57 6.40 5.77
N TRP A 117 -9.38 6.84 6.16
CA TRP A 117 -8.15 6.23 5.67
C TRP A 117 -7.87 4.95 6.42
N PRO A 118 -7.75 3.81 5.75
CA PRO A 118 -7.28 2.62 6.42
C PRO A 118 -5.83 2.80 6.89
N ALA A 119 -5.50 2.15 8.00
CA ALA A 119 -4.17 2.13 8.59
C ALA A 119 -3.27 1.14 7.83
N THR A 120 -2.04 1.55 7.56
CA THR A 120 -0.96 0.72 6.96
C THR A 120 0.26 0.77 7.86
N SER A 121 1.02 -0.32 7.93
CA SER A 121 2.30 -0.35 8.64
C SER A 121 3.31 0.56 7.97
N SER A 122 4.24 1.13 8.72
CA SER A 122 5.40 1.82 8.14
C SER A 122 6.22 0.90 7.22
N ASP A 123 6.20 -0.41 7.49
CA ASP A 123 7.01 -1.40 6.78
C ASP A 123 6.29 -1.99 5.56
N ASP A 124 5.01 -1.66 5.37
CA ASP A 124 4.28 -2.06 4.17
C ASP A 124 4.88 -1.39 2.92
N GLY A 125 4.76 -2.05 1.78
CA GLY A 125 5.07 -1.48 0.48
C GLY A 125 3.81 -1.06 -0.29
N CYS A 126 3.96 -0.09 -1.19
CA CYS A 126 2.93 0.24 -2.17
C CYS A 126 3.56 0.55 -3.53
N GLY A 127 3.09 -0.14 -4.58
CA GLY A 127 3.50 0.07 -5.96
C GLY A 127 3.12 1.43 -6.53
N GLU A 128 2.13 2.12 -5.96
CA GLU A 128 1.75 3.50 -6.27
C GLU A 128 2.42 4.53 -5.35
N GLY A 129 3.25 4.07 -4.41
CA GLY A 129 4.01 4.92 -3.52
C GLY A 129 5.08 5.72 -4.26
N ALA A 130 5.44 6.87 -3.69
CA ALA A 130 6.56 7.68 -4.13
C ALA A 130 7.40 8.06 -2.93
N THR A 131 8.71 7.85 -3.00
CA THR A 131 9.65 8.22 -1.95
C THR A 131 9.79 9.74 -1.88
N ARG A 132 9.99 10.28 -0.68
CA ARG A 132 10.35 11.70 -0.53
C ARG A 132 11.67 11.95 -1.27
N PRO A 133 11.80 13.06 -2.02
CA PRO A 133 13.12 13.46 -2.50
C PRO A 133 14.03 13.66 -1.28
N ALA A 134 15.29 13.24 -1.40
CA ALA A 134 16.29 13.58 -0.39
C ALA A 134 16.30 15.11 -0.22
N PRO A 135 16.42 15.63 1.02
CA PRO A 135 16.60 17.07 1.18
C PRO A 135 17.79 17.47 0.31
N SER A 136 17.56 18.40 -0.61
CA SER A 136 18.64 19.04 -1.35
C SER A 136 19.65 19.51 -0.31
N ALA A 137 20.92 19.11 -0.43
CA ALA A 137 21.97 19.70 0.37
C ALA A 137 22.07 21.18 -0.04
N GLU A 138 21.29 22.04 0.60
CA GLU A 138 21.43 23.49 0.46
C GLU A 138 22.76 23.88 1.12
N ASN A 139 23.61 24.48 0.30
CA ASN A 139 24.95 24.97 0.61
C ASN A 139 24.87 26.42 1.07
#